data_AF-D6S807-F1
#
_entry.id   AF-D6S807-F1
#
_cell.length_a   1.000
_cell.length_b   1.000
_cell.length_c   1.000
_cell.angle_alpha   90.00
_cell.angle_beta   90.00
_cell.angle_gamma   90.00
#
_symmetry.space_group_name_H-M   'P 1'
#
loop_
_entity.id
_entity.type
_entity.pdbx_description
1 polymer ?
#
loop_
_entity_poly.entity_id
_entity_poly.type
_entity_poly.pdbx_seq_one_letter_code
_entity_poly.pdbx_strand_id
1 'polypeptide(L)'
;MKSKYRLFSAILVLSFLLTSIPQEFFNKSYADSEIKIEEYELSDLSQLRDINDNYNLMMSEDEIAKESSVLKGARIEGNKAYDIPLMKKAQDDLALLSQDRCINLPAGVNNYNPQQFFYIGSIGARIQLLRKVNRFINLMTTEYIYKIQEAHNLAAQVAFESVMVAINPFNGKKDVLAAIDKLDKNFEKIISMRDLTSSDQATVYVKRLMYKNISEARKSSNNYFDKGNYGSKGKEEFIQSIFRTEVNEINKEVGKKITFGQLVELDARLKSAASSAYLSKEVLANPGWLNETVLGEIRRQNVLKSKYRSVIDKEDFDMWQNLIKKVVDKKVEKNPRYDSIANAIYDLWDFNSKLLDKYSRSLKKEDFEVHGLLIPSSYVEPYQIASIQWIVSPTFDKVPAGMKSQSSNIIIGFGGQKAQYGNYNNYVAARSSLQDEVVTTSMDGINSDLIYPDFTDPEI
;
A
#
# COMPACT_ATOMS: atom_id res chain seq x y z
N MET A 1 -26.17 19.91 60.81
CA MET A 1 -26.39 19.94 59.34
C MET A 1 -25.60 18.89 58.52
N LYS A 2 -24.98 17.85 59.11
CA LYS A 2 -24.15 16.88 58.36
C LYS A 2 -24.77 15.49 58.07
N SER A 3 -25.90 15.10 58.68
CA SER A 3 -26.50 13.77 58.42
C SER A 3 -27.50 13.76 57.26
N LYS A 4 -28.28 14.83 57.06
CA LYS A 4 -29.30 14.89 55.99
C LYS A 4 -28.68 14.81 54.58
N TYR A 5 -27.52 15.45 54.34
CA TYR A 5 -26.84 15.40 53.04
C TYR A 5 -26.16 14.05 52.74
N ARG A 6 -25.78 13.27 53.76
CA ARG A 6 -25.26 11.90 53.58
C ARG A 6 -26.37 10.92 53.17
N LEU A 7 -27.57 11.15 53.67
CA LEU A 7 -28.73 10.31 53.36
C LEU A 7 -29.23 10.57 51.93
N PHE A 8 -29.25 11.83 51.50
CA PHE A 8 -29.59 12.17 50.11
C PHE A 8 -28.54 11.70 49.10
N SER A 9 -27.24 11.75 49.43
CA SER A 9 -26.19 11.21 48.54
C SER A 9 -26.20 9.68 48.46
N ALA A 10 -26.51 8.99 49.56
CA ALA A 10 -26.69 7.53 49.54
C ALA A 10 -27.89 7.10 48.68
N ILE A 11 -29.01 7.82 48.73
CA ILE A 11 -30.20 7.54 47.90
C ILE A 11 -29.90 7.75 46.41
N LEU A 12 -29.12 8.79 46.07
CA LEU A 12 -28.76 9.10 44.68
C LEU A 12 -27.77 8.09 44.09
N VAL A 13 -26.86 7.54 44.92
CA VAL A 13 -25.97 6.44 44.49
C VAL A 13 -26.75 5.13 44.36
N LEU A 14 -27.74 4.87 45.24
CA LEU A 14 -28.59 3.69 45.15
C LEU A 14 -29.48 3.71 43.90
N SER A 15 -29.99 4.87 43.49
CA SER A 15 -30.82 4.98 42.27
C SER A 15 -30.01 4.75 40.99
N PHE A 16 -28.73 5.13 40.95
CA PHE A 16 -27.84 4.81 39.83
C PHE A 16 -27.41 3.33 39.80
N LEU A 17 -27.30 2.67 40.96
CA LEU A 17 -26.97 1.25 41.05
C LEU A 17 -28.16 0.32 40.76
N LEU A 18 -29.39 0.76 41.03
CA LEU A 18 -30.62 0.00 40.78
C LEU A 18 -31.08 0.03 39.32
N THR A 19 -30.65 1.00 38.51
CA THR A 19 -30.85 0.98 37.04
C THR A 19 -29.92 0.02 36.31
N SER A 20 -28.94 -0.56 37.01
CA SER A 20 -27.96 -1.51 36.47
C SER A 20 -28.17 -2.96 36.97
N ILE A 21 -29.30 -3.25 37.63
CA ILE A 21 -29.72 -4.64 37.85
C ILE A 21 -30.62 -5.01 36.66
N PRO A 22 -30.26 -6.01 35.85
CA PRO A 22 -31.14 -6.47 34.79
C PRO A 22 -32.46 -6.91 35.42
N GLN A 23 -33.59 -6.39 34.93
CA GLN A 23 -34.92 -6.89 35.25
C GLN A 23 -35.06 -8.31 34.68
N GLU A 24 -34.43 -9.30 35.30
CA GLU A 24 -34.55 -10.72 34.94
C GLU A 24 -35.76 -11.41 35.59
N PHE A 25 -36.55 -10.72 36.42
CA PHE A 25 -37.59 -11.39 37.23
C PHE A 25 -39.04 -11.26 36.76
N PHE A 26 -39.32 -10.64 35.61
CA PHE A 26 -40.68 -10.65 35.04
C PHE A 26 -40.69 -10.78 33.52
N ASN A 27 -40.17 -11.89 32.99
CA ASN A 27 -40.53 -12.38 31.67
C ASN A 27 -40.72 -13.90 31.73
N LYS A 28 -41.83 -14.35 32.34
CA LYS A 28 -42.38 -15.65 31.97
C LYS A 28 -43.05 -15.48 30.61
N SER A 29 -42.26 -15.64 29.55
CA SER A 29 -42.77 -15.83 28.19
C SER A 29 -43.56 -17.13 28.15
N TYR A 30 -44.65 -17.15 27.38
CA TYR A 30 -45.50 -18.32 27.10
C TYR A 30 -44.76 -19.49 26.39
N ALA A 31 -43.44 -19.49 26.33
CA ALA A 31 -42.58 -20.46 25.65
C ALA A 31 -41.94 -21.51 26.57
N ASP A 32 -42.35 -21.58 27.85
CA ASP A 32 -41.83 -22.52 28.87
C ASP A 32 -42.50 -23.90 28.83
N SER A 33 -43.03 -24.31 27.67
CA SER A 33 -43.25 -25.74 27.43
C SER A 33 -41.90 -26.35 27.10
N GLU A 34 -41.40 -27.25 27.94
CA GLU A 34 -40.23 -28.10 27.65
C GLU A 34 -40.49 -28.91 26.37
N ILE A 35 -40.20 -28.32 25.22
CA ILE A 35 -39.94 -29.07 24.01
C ILE A 35 -38.54 -29.64 24.23
N LYS A 36 -38.44 -30.96 24.38
CA LYS A 36 -37.16 -31.66 24.34
C LYS A 36 -36.58 -31.44 22.95
N ILE A 37 -35.69 -30.47 22.82
CA ILE A 37 -34.91 -30.26 21.61
C ILE A 37 -33.68 -31.14 21.77
N GLU A 38 -33.62 -32.21 21.00
CA GLU A 38 -32.45 -33.07 20.99
C GLU A 38 -31.30 -32.36 20.27
N GLU A 39 -30.16 -32.22 20.97
CA GLU A 39 -28.94 -31.61 20.44
C GLU A 39 -28.14 -32.65 19.65
N TYR A 40 -27.81 -32.35 18.39
CA TYR A 40 -26.99 -33.23 17.56
C TYR A 40 -25.93 -32.46 16.77
N GLU A 41 -24.75 -33.07 16.61
CA GLU A 41 -23.83 -32.73 15.52
C GLU A 41 -24.25 -33.50 14.26
N LEU A 42 -24.43 -32.80 13.13
CA LEU A 42 -24.83 -33.42 11.88
C LEU A 42 -23.72 -34.37 11.39
N SER A 43 -23.94 -35.67 11.59
CA SER A 43 -22.95 -36.70 11.27
C SER A 43 -23.23 -37.39 9.92
N ASP A 44 -24.48 -37.37 9.45
CA ASP A 44 -24.91 -38.02 8.20
C ASP A 44 -26.15 -37.35 7.58
N LEU A 45 -26.37 -37.57 6.27
CA LEU A 45 -27.50 -37.05 5.47
C LEU A 45 -28.86 -37.53 5.99
N SER A 46 -28.90 -38.72 6.60
CA SER A 46 -30.10 -39.32 7.20
C SER A 46 -30.75 -38.39 8.23
N GLN A 47 -29.96 -37.79 9.12
CA GLN A 47 -30.46 -36.83 10.11
C GLN A 47 -31.08 -35.59 9.48
N LEU A 48 -30.51 -35.11 8.36
CA LEU A 48 -31.05 -33.94 7.65
C LEU A 48 -32.34 -34.26 6.88
N ARG A 49 -32.48 -35.50 6.39
CA ARG A 49 -33.73 -36.01 5.79
C ARG A 49 -34.84 -36.07 6.84
N ASP A 50 -34.54 -36.62 8.03
CA ASP A 50 -35.51 -36.69 9.11
C ASP A 50 -35.97 -35.29 9.55
N ILE A 51 -35.05 -34.32 9.64
CA ILE A 51 -35.40 -32.91 9.91
C ILE A 51 -36.25 -32.32 8.78
N ASN A 52 -35.90 -32.59 7.52
CA ASN A 52 -36.67 -32.12 6.37
C ASN A 52 -38.11 -32.60 6.40
N ASP A 53 -38.33 -33.87 6.75
CA ASP A 53 -39.65 -34.48 6.81
C ASP A 53 -40.43 -34.02 8.05
N ASN A 54 -39.80 -34.08 9.23
CA ASN A 54 -40.43 -33.72 10.51
C ASN A 54 -40.86 -32.25 10.57
N TYR A 55 -40.08 -31.36 9.94
CA TYR A 55 -40.37 -29.93 9.91
C TYR A 55 -40.93 -29.45 8.56
N ASN A 56 -41.24 -30.38 7.66
CA ASN A 56 -41.84 -30.12 6.35
C ASN A 56 -41.11 -29.01 5.56
N LEU A 57 -39.78 -29.11 5.48
CA LEU A 57 -38.91 -28.09 4.86
C LEU A 57 -38.95 -28.13 3.32
N MET A 58 -39.58 -29.16 2.73
CA MET A 58 -39.78 -29.32 1.28
C MET A 58 -38.48 -29.24 0.46
N MET A 59 -37.35 -29.64 1.04
CA MET A 59 -36.07 -29.71 0.32
C MET A 59 -36.03 -30.99 -0.52
N SER A 60 -35.56 -30.86 -1.77
CA SER A 60 -35.22 -31.99 -2.62
C SER A 60 -33.94 -32.69 -2.16
N GLU A 61 -33.71 -33.94 -2.58
CA GLU A 61 -32.49 -34.69 -2.25
C GLU A 61 -31.19 -33.96 -2.62
N ASP A 62 -31.19 -33.27 -3.76
CA ASP A 62 -30.05 -32.44 -4.19
C ASP A 62 -29.82 -31.25 -3.26
N GLU A 63 -30.87 -30.67 -2.71
CA GLU A 63 -30.80 -29.56 -1.76
C GLU A 63 -30.34 -30.03 -0.38
N ILE A 64 -30.81 -31.21 0.06
CA ILE A 64 -30.37 -31.87 1.30
C ILE A 64 -28.86 -32.15 1.22
N ALA A 65 -28.38 -32.68 0.11
CA ALA A 65 -26.95 -32.94 -0.09
C ALA A 65 -26.10 -31.66 -0.01
N LYS A 66 -26.55 -30.57 -0.66
CA LYS A 66 -25.88 -29.27 -0.61
C LYS A 66 -25.89 -28.67 0.79
N GLU A 67 -27.05 -28.68 1.46
CA GLU A 67 -27.19 -28.09 2.79
C GLU A 67 -26.40 -28.88 3.85
N SER A 68 -26.35 -30.21 3.75
CA SER A 68 -25.52 -31.07 4.60
C SER A 68 -24.03 -30.71 4.51
N SER A 69 -23.52 -30.47 3.29
CA SER A 69 -22.13 -30.06 3.10
C SER A 69 -21.81 -28.71 3.77
N VAL A 70 -22.81 -27.83 3.85
CA VAL A 70 -22.71 -26.48 4.40
C VAL A 70 -22.84 -26.47 5.93
N LEU A 71 -23.63 -27.39 6.46
CA LEU A 71 -23.92 -27.57 7.89
C LEU A 71 -22.89 -28.39 8.64
N LYS A 72 -21.85 -28.90 7.96
CA LYS A 72 -20.81 -29.72 8.60
C LYS A 72 -20.16 -28.97 9.77
N GLY A 73 -20.28 -29.53 10.98
CA GLY A 73 -19.77 -28.95 12.23
C GLY A 73 -20.64 -27.83 12.82
N ALA A 74 -21.86 -27.61 12.31
CA ALA A 74 -22.85 -26.74 12.92
C ALA A 74 -23.57 -27.48 14.07
N ARG A 75 -23.98 -26.73 15.10
CA ARG A 75 -24.86 -27.25 16.15
C ARG A 75 -26.31 -27.19 15.66
N ILE A 76 -27.05 -28.29 15.76
CA ILE A 76 -28.44 -28.38 15.30
C ILE A 76 -29.39 -28.59 16.47
N GLU A 77 -30.48 -27.81 16.46
CA GLU A 77 -31.54 -27.82 17.45
C GLU A 77 -32.88 -27.68 16.69
N GLY A 78 -33.57 -28.81 16.47
CA GLY A 78 -34.79 -28.85 15.67
C GLY A 78 -34.57 -28.42 14.22
N ASN A 79 -35.30 -27.42 13.74
CA ASN A 79 -35.12 -26.86 12.38
C ASN A 79 -34.13 -25.68 12.33
N LYS A 80 -33.35 -25.47 13.39
CA LYS A 80 -32.40 -24.36 13.52
C LYS A 80 -30.97 -24.87 13.58
N ALA A 81 -30.06 -24.13 12.96
CA ALA A 81 -28.63 -24.35 13.05
C ALA A 81 -27.91 -23.13 13.65
N TYR A 82 -26.90 -23.43 14.46
CA TYR A 82 -26.05 -22.50 15.19
C TYR A 82 -24.59 -22.78 14.86
N ASP A 83 -23.71 -21.82 15.15
CA ASP A 83 -22.25 -21.99 15.05
C ASP A 83 -21.75 -22.50 13.69
N ILE A 84 -22.42 -22.11 12.60
CA ILE A 84 -22.18 -22.63 11.25
C ILE A 84 -20.78 -22.20 10.74
N PRO A 85 -19.81 -23.13 10.58
CA PRO A 85 -18.42 -22.77 10.29
C PRO A 85 -18.25 -22.06 8.94
N LEU A 86 -18.97 -22.50 7.91
CA LEU A 86 -18.87 -21.90 6.57
C LEU A 86 -19.51 -20.51 6.48
N MET A 87 -20.55 -20.24 7.28
CA MET A 87 -21.13 -18.90 7.39
C MET A 87 -20.14 -17.96 8.05
N LYS A 88 -19.56 -18.39 9.18
CA LYS A 88 -18.53 -17.65 9.89
C LYS A 88 -17.35 -17.32 8.96
N LYS A 89 -16.84 -18.31 8.21
CA LYS A 89 -15.80 -18.07 7.21
C LYS A 89 -16.20 -17.03 6.16
N ALA A 90 -17.43 -17.09 5.64
CA ALA A 90 -17.89 -16.10 4.66
C ALA A 90 -18.00 -14.68 5.25
N GLN A 91 -18.39 -14.55 6.52
CA GLN A 91 -18.40 -13.28 7.25
C GLN A 91 -16.96 -12.78 7.49
N ASP A 92 -16.05 -13.66 7.89
CA ASP A 92 -14.64 -13.35 8.09
C ASP A 92 -13.98 -12.89 6.78
N ASP A 93 -14.24 -13.58 5.66
CA ASP A 93 -13.76 -13.20 4.33
C ASP A 93 -14.29 -11.80 3.92
N LEU A 94 -15.56 -11.51 4.23
CA LEU A 94 -16.15 -10.18 4.00
C LEU A 94 -15.50 -9.12 4.89
N ALA A 95 -15.22 -9.43 6.15
CA ALA A 95 -14.56 -8.53 7.09
C ALA A 95 -13.12 -8.22 6.65
N LEU A 96 -12.36 -9.23 6.24
CA LEU A 96 -11.01 -9.08 5.71
C LEU A 96 -10.99 -8.23 4.44
N LEU A 97 -11.87 -8.52 3.48
CA LEU A 97 -12.01 -7.71 2.26
C LEU A 97 -12.36 -6.26 2.61
N SER A 98 -13.31 -6.07 3.52
CA SER A 98 -13.74 -4.73 3.92
C SER A 98 -12.59 -3.97 4.61
N GLN A 99 -11.79 -4.62 5.44
CA GLN A 99 -10.61 -4.01 6.06
C GLN A 99 -9.56 -3.63 5.01
N ASP A 100 -9.20 -4.53 4.10
CA ASP A 100 -8.25 -4.29 3.02
C ASP A 100 -8.71 -3.14 2.10
N ARG A 101 -10.01 -3.10 1.82
CA ARG A 101 -10.63 -2.03 1.03
C ARG A 101 -11.07 -0.84 1.88
N CYS A 102 -10.69 -0.75 3.17
CA CYS A 102 -11.08 0.32 4.10
C CYS A 102 -12.56 0.72 4.01
N ILE A 103 -13.43 -0.28 3.93
CA ILE A 103 -14.89 -0.17 3.97
C ILE A 103 -15.31 -0.39 5.41
N ASN A 104 -16.07 0.56 5.97
CA ASN A 104 -16.60 0.43 7.31
C ASN A 104 -17.82 -0.50 7.29
N LEU A 105 -17.68 -1.68 7.90
CA LEU A 105 -18.83 -2.56 8.14
C LEU A 105 -19.65 -2.07 9.35
N PRO A 106 -20.97 -2.25 9.34
CA PRO A 106 -21.82 -1.99 10.49
C PRO A 106 -21.43 -2.85 11.70
N ALA A 107 -21.60 -2.31 12.91
CA ALA A 107 -21.24 -2.95 14.19
C ALA A 107 -21.93 -4.31 14.47
N GLY A 108 -22.93 -4.71 13.68
CA GLY A 108 -23.62 -6.00 13.80
C GLY A 108 -23.14 -7.11 12.85
N VAL A 109 -22.25 -6.81 11.88
CA VAL A 109 -21.78 -7.80 10.90
C VAL A 109 -20.63 -8.67 11.45
N ASN A 110 -19.90 -8.18 12.44
CA ASN A 110 -18.65 -8.79 12.93
C ASN A 110 -18.72 -9.38 14.34
N ASN A 111 -19.88 -9.38 14.99
CA ASN A 111 -19.99 -9.92 16.35
C ASN A 111 -20.43 -11.38 16.26
N TYR A 112 -19.51 -12.30 16.58
CA TYR A 112 -19.86 -13.70 16.79
C TYR A 112 -20.92 -13.77 17.90
N ASN A 113 -22.14 -14.13 17.50
CA ASN A 113 -23.25 -14.30 18.41
C ASN A 113 -23.61 -15.79 18.48
N PRO A 114 -23.21 -16.51 19.55
CA PRO A 114 -23.51 -17.94 19.69
C PRO A 114 -25.01 -18.23 19.86
N GLN A 115 -25.84 -17.20 20.09
CA GLN A 115 -27.30 -17.32 20.13
C GLN A 115 -27.95 -17.08 18.76
N GLN A 116 -27.18 -16.68 17.74
CA GLN A 116 -27.69 -16.48 16.39
C GLN A 116 -27.96 -17.84 15.74
N PHE A 117 -29.22 -18.04 15.35
CA PHE A 117 -29.66 -19.25 14.67
C PHE A 117 -30.09 -18.96 13.25
N PHE A 118 -30.07 -19.96 12.38
CA PHE A 118 -30.63 -19.88 11.04
C PHE A 118 -31.49 -21.11 10.75
N TYR A 119 -32.58 -20.92 10.00
CA TYR A 119 -33.42 -22.03 9.57
C TYR A 119 -32.67 -22.93 8.59
N ILE A 120 -32.71 -24.23 8.87
CA ILE A 120 -32.17 -25.28 7.99
C ILE A 120 -32.87 -25.19 6.63
N GLY A 121 -32.07 -25.24 5.56
CA GLY A 121 -32.54 -25.05 4.18
C GLY A 121 -32.41 -23.62 3.65
N SER A 122 -32.12 -22.64 4.51
CA SER A 122 -31.80 -21.27 4.10
C SER A 122 -30.30 -20.96 4.11
N ILE A 123 -29.48 -21.82 4.71
CA ILE A 123 -28.08 -21.51 5.06
C ILE A 123 -27.20 -21.55 3.81
N GLY A 124 -27.39 -22.53 2.93
CA GLY A 124 -26.71 -22.56 1.64
C GLY A 124 -26.96 -21.30 0.81
N ALA A 125 -28.21 -20.85 0.75
CA ALA A 125 -28.58 -19.62 0.03
C ALA A 125 -27.95 -18.37 0.66
N ARG A 126 -27.86 -18.30 2.00
CA ARG A 126 -27.24 -17.16 2.71
C ARG A 126 -25.73 -17.08 2.45
N ILE A 127 -25.03 -18.21 2.48
CA ILE A 127 -23.60 -18.27 2.15
C ILE A 127 -23.36 -17.91 0.68
N GLN A 128 -24.23 -18.37 -0.22
CA GLN A 128 -24.17 -17.98 -1.63
C GLN A 128 -24.32 -16.46 -1.80
N LEU A 129 -25.30 -15.85 -1.10
CA LEU A 129 -25.51 -14.40 -1.14
C LEU A 129 -24.28 -13.64 -0.63
N LEU A 130 -23.71 -14.02 0.52
CA LEU A 130 -22.49 -13.39 1.05
C LEU A 130 -21.30 -13.49 0.08
N ARG A 131 -21.10 -14.66 -0.54
CA ARG A 131 -20.05 -14.86 -1.55
C ARG A 131 -20.26 -13.97 -2.78
N LYS A 132 -21.50 -13.84 -3.25
CA LYS A 132 -21.85 -12.92 -4.35
C LYS A 132 -21.57 -11.47 -3.99
N VAL A 133 -21.93 -11.04 -2.77
CA VAL A 133 -21.61 -9.68 -2.29
C VAL A 133 -20.10 -9.45 -2.25
N ASN A 134 -19.32 -10.40 -1.72
CA ASN A 134 -17.87 -10.30 -1.67
C ASN A 134 -17.28 -10.13 -3.09
N ARG A 135 -17.67 -10.98 -4.03
CA ARG A 135 -17.28 -10.85 -5.44
C ARG A 135 -17.67 -9.48 -6.02
N PHE A 136 -18.88 -9.01 -5.73
CA PHE A 136 -19.37 -7.74 -6.24
C PHE A 136 -18.55 -6.54 -5.72
N ILE A 137 -18.25 -6.50 -4.42
CA ILE A 137 -17.37 -5.48 -3.81
C ILE A 137 -15.98 -5.53 -4.45
N ASN A 138 -15.43 -6.72 -4.66
CA ASN A 138 -14.13 -6.85 -5.32
C ASN A 138 -14.16 -6.23 -6.73
N LEU A 139 -15.13 -6.59 -7.56
CA LEU A 139 -15.26 -6.03 -8.92
C LEU A 139 -15.45 -4.52 -8.92
N MET A 140 -16.24 -3.96 -7.99
CA MET A 140 -16.43 -2.51 -7.87
C MET A 140 -15.16 -1.77 -7.45
N THR A 141 -14.26 -2.43 -6.71
CA THR A 141 -13.00 -1.85 -6.26
C THR A 141 -11.82 -2.12 -7.20
N THR A 142 -12.00 -2.97 -8.22
CA THR A 142 -10.97 -3.28 -9.23
C THR A 142 -11.38 -2.82 -10.62
N GLU A 143 -12.34 -3.50 -11.25
CA GLU A 143 -12.71 -3.31 -12.67
C GLU A 143 -13.59 -2.07 -12.88
N TYR A 144 -14.49 -1.80 -11.93
CA TYR A 144 -15.47 -0.71 -12.03
C TYR A 144 -15.12 0.50 -11.17
N ILE A 145 -13.83 0.67 -10.83
CA ILE A 145 -13.34 1.78 -10.00
C ILE A 145 -13.63 3.16 -10.64
N TYR A 146 -13.66 3.22 -11.97
CA TYR A 146 -13.92 4.44 -12.75
C TYR A 146 -15.39 4.79 -12.93
N LYS A 147 -16.33 4.02 -12.36
CA LYS A 147 -17.74 4.41 -12.41
C LYS A 147 -17.98 5.71 -11.64
N ILE A 148 -19.01 6.44 -12.06
CA ILE A 148 -19.48 7.64 -11.35
C ILE A 148 -19.82 7.33 -9.89
N GLN A 149 -19.75 8.35 -9.01
CA GLN A 149 -20.01 8.18 -7.58
C GLN A 149 -21.38 7.55 -7.29
N GLU A 150 -22.39 7.83 -8.12
CA GLU A 150 -23.73 7.24 -7.99
C GLU A 150 -23.71 5.71 -8.11
N ALA A 151 -22.92 5.16 -9.02
CA ALA A 151 -22.77 3.71 -9.20
C ALA A 151 -22.19 3.06 -7.94
N HIS A 152 -21.18 3.70 -7.34
CA HIS A 152 -20.57 3.23 -6.09
C HIS A 152 -21.51 3.37 -4.90
N ASN A 153 -22.31 4.44 -4.83
CA ASN A 153 -23.31 4.61 -3.78
C ASN A 153 -24.41 3.54 -3.88
N LEU A 154 -24.89 3.26 -5.09
CA LEU A 154 -25.88 2.20 -5.33
C LEU A 154 -25.29 0.83 -5.03
N ALA A 155 -24.04 0.57 -5.43
CA ALA A 155 -23.33 -0.66 -5.11
C ALA A 155 -23.22 -0.88 -3.60
N ALA A 156 -22.85 0.16 -2.85
CA ALA A 156 -22.76 0.11 -1.39
C ALA A 156 -24.13 -0.17 -0.75
N GLN A 157 -25.19 0.49 -1.22
CA GLN A 157 -26.54 0.25 -0.73
C GLN A 157 -26.99 -1.19 -0.99
N VAL A 158 -26.86 -1.67 -2.22
CA VAL A 158 -27.30 -3.02 -2.62
C VAL A 158 -26.49 -4.08 -1.87
N ALA A 159 -25.17 -3.91 -1.76
CA ALA A 159 -24.32 -4.81 -0.97
C ALA A 159 -24.74 -4.84 0.51
N PHE A 160 -25.01 -3.67 1.10
CA PHE A 160 -25.47 -3.57 2.48
C PHE A 160 -26.82 -4.27 2.70
N GLU A 161 -27.81 -4.02 1.84
CA GLU A 161 -29.11 -4.67 1.90
C GLU A 161 -28.97 -6.20 1.81
N SER A 162 -28.15 -6.69 0.86
CA SER A 162 -27.88 -8.12 0.70
C SER A 162 -27.22 -8.75 1.93
N VAL A 163 -26.24 -8.07 2.55
CA VAL A 163 -25.60 -8.54 3.78
C VAL A 163 -26.61 -8.60 4.92
N MET A 164 -27.43 -7.56 5.08
CA MET A 164 -28.47 -7.54 6.11
C MET A 164 -29.49 -8.65 5.92
N VAL A 165 -29.87 -8.97 4.68
CA VAL A 165 -30.75 -10.11 4.40
C VAL A 165 -30.08 -11.43 4.78
N ALA A 166 -28.80 -11.60 4.44
CA ALA A 166 -28.05 -12.83 4.68
C ALA A 166 -27.81 -13.12 6.16
N ILE A 167 -27.58 -12.09 6.99
CA ILE A 167 -27.30 -12.26 8.42
C ILE A 167 -28.57 -12.24 9.29
N ASN A 168 -29.68 -11.70 8.81
CA ASN A 168 -30.91 -11.65 9.58
C ASN A 168 -31.52 -13.06 9.74
N PRO A 169 -31.61 -13.62 10.96
CA PRO A 169 -32.12 -14.97 11.19
C PRO A 169 -33.60 -15.15 10.84
N PHE A 170 -34.37 -14.06 10.81
CA PHE A 170 -35.82 -14.09 10.55
C PHE A 170 -36.19 -14.21 9.07
N ASN A 171 -35.23 -14.02 8.17
CA ASN A 171 -35.49 -14.19 6.73
C ASN A 171 -35.56 -15.67 6.34
N GLY A 172 -36.56 -16.04 5.56
CA GLY A 172 -36.67 -17.39 5.02
C GLY A 172 -35.75 -17.61 3.83
N LYS A 173 -35.66 -18.87 3.36
CA LYS A 173 -34.97 -19.23 2.09
C LYS A 173 -35.45 -18.36 0.93
N LYS A 174 -36.77 -18.14 0.81
CA LYS A 174 -37.39 -17.34 -0.26
C LYS A 174 -36.89 -15.89 -0.27
N ASP A 175 -36.78 -15.26 0.91
CA ASP A 175 -36.32 -13.87 1.03
C ASP A 175 -34.85 -13.73 0.62
N VAL A 176 -34.03 -14.71 1.01
CA VAL A 176 -32.61 -14.76 0.66
C VAL A 176 -32.42 -14.97 -0.85
N LEU A 177 -33.19 -15.87 -1.46
CA LEU A 177 -33.17 -16.07 -2.92
C LEU A 177 -33.63 -14.82 -3.67
N ALA A 178 -34.69 -14.16 -3.20
CA ALA A 178 -35.14 -12.90 -3.78
C ALA A 178 -34.07 -11.79 -3.68
N ALA A 179 -33.30 -11.76 -2.60
CA ALA A 179 -32.17 -10.85 -2.45
C ALA A 179 -30.99 -11.19 -3.39
N ILE A 180 -30.75 -12.47 -3.69
CA ILE A 180 -29.79 -12.87 -4.74
C ILE A 180 -30.23 -12.33 -6.09
N ASP A 181 -31.49 -12.55 -6.48
CA ASP A 181 -32.01 -12.05 -7.76
C ASP A 181 -31.97 -10.53 -7.84
N LYS A 182 -32.29 -9.85 -6.73
CA LYS A 182 -32.21 -8.39 -6.63
C LYS A 182 -30.76 -7.90 -6.76
N LEU A 183 -29.80 -8.58 -6.15
CA LEU A 183 -28.37 -8.26 -6.26
C LEU A 183 -27.91 -8.40 -7.71
N ASP A 184 -28.22 -9.51 -8.37
CA ASP A 184 -27.79 -9.78 -9.75
C ASP A 184 -28.37 -8.74 -10.73
N LYS A 185 -29.67 -8.40 -10.62
CA LYS A 185 -30.28 -7.34 -11.44
C LYS A 185 -29.66 -5.96 -11.21
N ASN A 186 -29.37 -5.62 -9.96
CA ASN A 186 -28.73 -4.35 -9.64
C ASN A 186 -27.28 -4.32 -10.14
N PHE A 187 -26.58 -5.46 -10.12
CA PHE A 187 -25.22 -5.54 -10.63
C PHE A 187 -25.14 -5.14 -12.11
N GLU A 188 -26.02 -5.71 -12.95
CA GLU A 188 -26.12 -5.35 -14.38
C GLU A 188 -26.44 -3.87 -14.58
N LYS A 189 -27.37 -3.33 -13.77
CA LYS A 189 -27.72 -1.91 -13.79
C LYS A 189 -26.54 -1.01 -13.42
N ILE A 190 -25.74 -1.40 -12.44
CA ILE A 190 -24.58 -0.60 -11.96
C ILE A 190 -23.46 -0.62 -12.99
N ILE A 191 -23.19 -1.78 -13.60
CA ILE A 191 -22.15 -1.90 -14.64
C ILE A 191 -22.50 -1.08 -15.88
N SER A 192 -23.78 -1.00 -16.24
CA SER A 192 -24.25 -0.19 -17.37
C SER A 192 -24.26 1.32 -17.11
N MET A 193 -24.01 1.78 -15.88
CA MET A 193 -23.81 3.20 -15.60
C MET A 193 -22.55 3.71 -16.29
N ARG A 194 -22.54 5.00 -16.66
CA ARG A 194 -21.39 5.61 -17.33
C ARG A 194 -20.13 5.64 -16.45
N ASP A 195 -18.98 5.61 -17.09
CA ASP A 195 -17.69 5.88 -16.45
C ASP A 195 -17.50 7.41 -16.23
N LEU A 196 -16.52 7.76 -15.39
CA LEU A 196 -16.08 9.12 -15.15
C LEU A 196 -15.45 9.72 -16.42
N THR A 197 -15.86 10.95 -16.73
CA THR A 197 -15.23 11.83 -17.73
C THR A 197 -14.16 12.69 -17.07
N SER A 198 -13.34 13.37 -17.87
CA SER A 198 -12.28 14.25 -17.37
C SER A 198 -12.82 15.40 -16.51
N SER A 199 -14.04 15.87 -16.84
CA SER A 199 -14.72 16.97 -16.16
C SER A 199 -15.47 16.56 -14.89
N ASP A 200 -15.72 15.26 -14.68
CA ASP A 200 -16.40 14.79 -13.47
C ASP A 200 -15.52 14.96 -12.23
N GLN A 201 -16.15 15.14 -11.07
CA GLN A 201 -15.43 15.16 -9.80
C GLN A 201 -14.79 13.79 -9.53
N ALA A 202 -13.51 13.80 -9.16
CA ALA A 202 -12.78 12.59 -8.81
C ALA A 202 -13.39 11.93 -7.57
N THR A 203 -13.82 10.67 -7.72
CA THR A 203 -14.39 9.87 -6.63
C THR A 203 -13.33 9.52 -5.59
N VAL A 204 -13.77 9.13 -4.39
CA VAL A 204 -12.87 8.67 -3.33
C VAL A 204 -12.05 7.44 -3.78
N TYR A 205 -12.62 6.61 -4.66
CA TYR A 205 -11.99 5.39 -5.14
C TYR A 205 -10.81 5.67 -6.08
N VAL A 206 -10.97 6.54 -7.09
CA VAL A 206 -9.84 6.91 -7.97
C VAL A 206 -8.77 7.70 -7.22
N LYS A 207 -9.17 8.54 -6.25
CA LYS A 207 -8.22 9.24 -5.37
C LYS A 207 -7.38 8.28 -4.52
N ARG A 208 -7.93 7.14 -4.14
CA ARG A 208 -7.19 6.12 -3.39
C ARG A 208 -6.00 5.56 -4.19
N LEU A 209 -6.16 5.37 -5.50
CA LEU A 209 -5.06 4.95 -6.38
C LEU A 209 -3.92 5.97 -6.34
N MET A 210 -4.25 7.27 -6.41
CA MET A 210 -3.26 8.34 -6.29
C MET A 210 -2.58 8.38 -4.91
N TYR A 211 -3.34 8.20 -3.82
CA TYR A 211 -2.75 8.16 -2.48
C TYR A 211 -1.78 6.99 -2.28
N LYS A 212 -1.99 5.85 -2.96
CA LYS A 212 -1.04 4.74 -2.97
C LYS A 212 0.30 5.19 -3.55
N ASN A 213 0.29 5.88 -4.69
CA ASN A 213 1.50 6.42 -5.31
C ASN A 213 2.18 7.50 -4.46
N ILE A 214 1.41 8.40 -3.86
CA ILE A 214 1.95 9.41 -2.93
C ILE A 214 2.67 8.74 -1.76
N SER A 215 2.13 7.63 -1.24
CA SER A 215 2.77 6.85 -0.18
C SER A 215 4.10 6.26 -0.64
N GLU A 216 4.16 5.68 -1.85
CA GLU A 216 5.40 5.17 -2.43
C GLU A 216 6.43 6.28 -2.69
N ALA A 217 6.00 7.45 -3.17
CA ALA A 217 6.85 8.64 -3.33
C ALA A 217 7.43 9.13 -1.99
N ARG A 218 6.66 9.05 -0.90
CA ARG A 218 7.15 9.39 0.44
C ARG A 218 8.15 8.36 0.97
N LYS A 219 7.89 7.07 0.78
CA LYS A 219 8.82 6.00 1.18
C LYS A 219 10.17 6.14 0.48
N SER A 220 10.15 6.28 -0.85
CA SER A 220 11.34 6.50 -1.67
C SER A 220 12.09 7.79 -1.31
N SER A 221 11.42 8.82 -0.80
CA SER A 221 12.12 10.03 -0.30
C SER A 221 13.06 9.78 0.89
N ASN A 222 12.91 8.63 1.56
CA ASN A 222 13.73 8.20 2.70
C ASN A 222 14.77 7.12 2.34
N ASN A 223 14.74 6.63 1.10
CA ASN A 223 15.65 5.57 0.65
C ASN A 223 16.89 6.18 0.00
N TYR A 224 18.05 5.56 0.24
CA TYR A 224 19.28 5.84 -0.49
C TYR A 224 19.28 5.06 -1.80
N PHE A 225 20.17 5.43 -2.72
CA PHE A 225 20.47 4.63 -3.90
C PHE A 225 21.41 3.50 -3.49
N ASP A 226 20.88 2.34 -3.09
CA ASP A 226 21.67 1.17 -2.72
C ASP A 226 20.89 -0.13 -2.96
N LYS A 227 21.52 -1.08 -3.68
CA LYS A 227 21.07 -2.47 -3.90
C LYS A 227 19.55 -2.68 -4.01
N GLY A 228 18.95 -2.20 -5.09
CA GLY A 228 17.53 -2.43 -5.40
C GLY A 228 16.55 -1.58 -4.58
N ASN A 229 17.05 -0.74 -3.67
CA ASN A 229 16.28 0.31 -3.04
C ASN A 229 16.73 1.65 -3.63
N TYR A 230 15.80 2.37 -4.23
CA TYR A 230 16.08 3.59 -4.99
C TYR A 230 15.28 4.75 -4.40
N GLY A 231 15.94 5.90 -4.20
CA GLY A 231 15.29 7.02 -3.53
C GLY A 231 16.09 8.32 -3.58
N SER A 232 15.47 9.41 -3.09
CA SER A 232 16.06 10.75 -3.17
C SER A 232 17.01 11.09 -2.03
N LYS A 233 17.11 10.28 -0.96
CA LYS A 233 17.89 10.64 0.25
C LYS A 233 19.39 10.76 0.00
N GLY A 234 19.89 10.08 -1.03
CA GLY A 234 21.27 10.18 -1.50
C GLY A 234 21.49 11.28 -2.54
N LYS A 235 20.52 12.14 -2.84
CA LYS A 235 20.67 13.26 -3.77
C LYS A 235 21.02 14.55 -3.04
N GLU A 236 21.38 15.60 -3.78
CA GLU A 236 21.61 16.91 -3.17
C GLU A 236 20.39 17.44 -2.38
N GLU A 237 20.69 18.22 -1.33
CA GLU A 237 19.69 18.74 -0.39
C GLU A 237 18.57 19.52 -1.09
N PHE A 238 18.91 20.28 -2.14
CA PHE A 238 17.91 21.06 -2.89
C PHE A 238 16.99 20.16 -3.73
N ILE A 239 17.48 19.05 -4.30
CA ILE A 239 16.64 18.08 -5.00
C ILE A 239 15.69 17.39 -4.02
N GLN A 240 16.22 17.00 -2.85
CA GLN A 240 15.41 16.42 -1.79
C GLN A 240 14.29 17.36 -1.33
N SER A 241 14.61 18.63 -1.12
CA SER A 241 13.64 19.63 -0.65
C SER A 241 12.58 19.91 -1.70
N ILE A 242 12.96 20.07 -2.98
CA ILE A 242 12.01 20.27 -4.07
C ILE A 242 11.11 19.05 -4.23
N PHE A 243 11.66 17.83 -4.29
CA PHE A 243 10.86 16.62 -4.44
C PHE A 243 9.86 16.44 -3.28
N ARG A 244 10.31 16.62 -2.03
CA ARG A 244 9.41 16.56 -0.87
C ARG A 244 8.33 17.64 -0.90
N THR A 245 8.67 18.85 -1.33
CA THR A 245 7.71 19.95 -1.45
C THR A 245 6.66 19.61 -2.49
N GLU A 246 7.08 19.13 -3.66
CA GLU A 246 6.22 18.71 -4.75
C GLU A 246 5.25 17.60 -4.33
N VAL A 247 5.75 16.54 -3.69
CA VAL A 247 4.91 15.43 -3.17
C VAL A 247 3.88 15.96 -2.17
N ASN A 248 4.26 16.92 -1.31
CA ASN A 248 3.35 17.49 -0.33
C ASN A 248 2.31 18.42 -0.94
N GLU A 249 2.67 19.21 -1.95
CA GLU A 249 1.73 20.03 -2.71
C GLU A 249 0.71 19.16 -3.44
N ILE A 250 1.17 18.14 -4.16
CA ILE A 250 0.30 17.17 -4.84
C ILE A 250 -0.65 16.51 -3.85
N ASN A 251 -0.16 16.06 -2.70
CA ASN A 251 -1.01 15.48 -1.66
C ASN A 251 -2.08 16.45 -1.14
N LYS A 252 -1.77 17.75 -1.03
CA LYS A 252 -2.75 18.79 -0.66
C LYS A 252 -3.78 18.99 -1.76
N GLU A 253 -3.36 19.06 -3.03
CA GLU A 253 -4.28 19.22 -4.17
C GLU A 253 -5.23 18.03 -4.32
N VAL A 254 -4.74 16.79 -4.19
CA VAL A 254 -5.57 15.57 -4.23
C VAL A 254 -6.64 15.59 -3.13
N GLY A 255 -6.34 16.19 -1.97
CA GLY A 255 -7.28 16.35 -0.86
C GLY A 255 -8.44 17.32 -1.16
N LYS A 256 -8.32 18.21 -2.15
CA LYS A 256 -9.37 19.17 -2.52
C LYS A 256 -10.43 18.54 -3.41
N LYS A 257 -11.51 19.27 -3.68
CA LYS A 257 -12.49 18.90 -4.71
C LYS A 257 -11.88 19.18 -6.09
N ILE A 258 -11.42 18.12 -6.75
CA ILE A 258 -10.75 18.16 -8.05
C ILE A 258 -11.47 17.24 -9.03
N THR A 259 -11.33 17.53 -10.31
CA THR A 259 -11.86 16.69 -11.39
C THR A 259 -10.99 15.44 -11.61
N PHE A 260 -11.52 14.43 -12.28
CA PHE A 260 -10.74 13.24 -12.61
C PHE A 260 -9.60 13.54 -13.58
N GLY A 261 -9.79 14.44 -14.55
CA GLY A 261 -8.72 14.91 -15.44
C GLY A 261 -7.56 15.55 -14.67
N GLN A 262 -7.87 16.44 -13.72
CA GLN A 262 -6.85 17.04 -12.84
C GLN A 262 -6.12 16.00 -11.99
N LEU A 263 -6.79 14.93 -11.55
CA LEU A 263 -6.15 13.86 -10.79
C LEU A 263 -5.13 13.09 -11.63
N VAL A 264 -5.44 12.83 -12.91
CA VAL A 264 -4.51 12.19 -13.86
C VAL A 264 -3.28 13.07 -14.10
N GLU A 265 -3.47 14.38 -14.25
CA GLU A 265 -2.36 15.33 -14.39
C GLU A 265 -1.46 15.37 -13.14
N LEU A 266 -2.04 15.31 -11.94
CA LEU A 266 -1.28 15.25 -10.70
C LEU A 266 -0.47 13.95 -10.57
N ASP A 267 -0.98 12.81 -11.06
CA ASP A 267 -0.21 11.56 -11.12
C ASP A 267 0.98 11.68 -12.07
N ALA A 268 0.78 12.27 -13.25
CA ALA A 268 1.86 12.55 -14.20
C ALA A 268 2.91 13.48 -13.58
N ARG A 269 2.49 14.56 -12.91
CA ARG A 269 3.37 15.49 -12.18
C ARG A 269 4.18 14.77 -11.10
N LEU A 270 3.55 13.87 -10.33
CA LEU A 270 4.21 13.07 -9.28
C LEU A 270 5.29 12.15 -9.86
N LYS A 271 4.96 11.38 -10.91
CA LYS A 271 5.89 10.45 -11.55
C LYS A 271 7.03 11.17 -12.26
N SER A 272 6.75 12.31 -12.88
CA SER A 272 7.75 13.20 -13.49
C SER A 272 8.73 13.74 -12.46
N ALA A 273 8.23 14.22 -11.32
CA ALA A 273 9.06 14.72 -10.23
C ALA A 273 9.94 13.62 -9.62
N ALA A 274 9.39 12.41 -9.42
CA ALA A 274 10.14 11.26 -8.91
C ALA A 274 11.25 10.84 -9.89
N SER A 275 10.91 10.66 -11.17
CA SER A 275 11.86 10.28 -12.21
C SER A 275 12.99 11.31 -12.35
N SER A 276 12.65 12.59 -12.39
CA SER A 276 13.63 13.68 -12.47
C SER A 276 14.54 13.73 -11.24
N ALA A 277 13.99 13.49 -10.05
CA ALA A 277 14.76 13.50 -8.82
C ALA A 277 15.72 12.30 -8.75
N TYR A 278 15.35 11.14 -9.30
CA TYR A 278 16.18 9.94 -9.26
C TYR A 278 17.25 9.92 -10.35
N LEU A 279 16.97 10.47 -11.53
CA LEU A 279 17.93 10.58 -12.65
C LEU A 279 18.98 11.69 -12.47
N SER A 280 18.82 12.56 -11.49
CA SER A 280 19.79 13.64 -11.26
C SER A 280 21.20 13.12 -10.96
N LYS A 281 22.24 13.73 -11.54
CA LYS A 281 23.64 13.30 -11.36
C LYS A 281 24.21 13.61 -9.98
N GLU A 282 23.56 14.49 -9.23
CA GLU A 282 24.05 15.03 -7.96
C GLU A 282 23.81 14.03 -6.82
N VAL A 283 24.80 13.17 -6.58
CA VAL A 283 24.75 12.11 -5.56
C VAL A 283 25.69 12.43 -4.39
N LEU A 284 25.13 12.34 -3.19
CA LEU A 284 25.83 12.43 -1.91
C LEU A 284 26.29 11.05 -1.45
N ALA A 285 27.42 11.03 -0.76
CA ALA A 285 28.00 9.82 -0.20
C ALA A 285 27.09 9.26 0.91
N ASN A 286 26.69 7.98 0.76
CA ASN A 286 25.91 7.26 1.76
C ASN A 286 26.69 7.19 3.10
N PRO A 287 26.05 7.51 4.25
CA PRO A 287 26.65 7.35 5.57
C PRO A 287 27.26 5.97 5.84
N GLY A 288 26.68 4.89 5.28
CA GLY A 288 27.24 3.53 5.39
C GLY A 288 28.65 3.45 4.79
N TRP A 289 28.82 3.88 3.54
CA TRP A 289 30.11 3.92 2.86
C TRP A 289 31.13 4.83 3.57
N LEU A 290 30.68 5.98 4.10
CA LEU A 290 31.54 6.88 4.86
C LEU A 290 32.06 6.25 6.17
N ASN A 291 31.26 5.42 6.83
CA ASN A 291 31.59 4.84 8.12
C ASN A 291 32.28 3.48 8.04
N GLU A 292 32.06 2.74 6.96
CA GLU A 292 32.68 1.43 6.75
C GLU A 292 33.96 1.57 5.92
N THR A 293 33.85 2.11 4.71
CA THR A 293 34.96 2.17 3.74
C THR A 293 35.92 3.31 4.07
N VAL A 294 35.43 4.56 4.13
CA VAL A 294 36.30 5.73 4.31
C VAL A 294 36.92 5.76 5.70
N LEU A 295 36.12 5.52 6.74
CA LEU A 295 36.64 5.45 8.11
C LEU A 295 37.55 4.23 8.31
N GLY A 296 37.27 3.10 7.66
CA GLY A 296 38.15 1.93 7.64
C GLY A 296 39.54 2.29 7.09
N GLU A 297 39.58 3.00 5.96
CA GLU A 297 40.84 3.45 5.35
C GLU A 297 41.58 4.47 6.25
N ILE A 298 40.87 5.45 6.83
CA ILE A 298 41.48 6.39 7.79
C ILE A 298 42.10 5.64 8.99
N ARG A 299 41.42 4.62 9.52
CA ARG A 299 41.95 3.80 10.63
C ARG A 299 43.19 3.03 10.20
N ARG A 300 43.16 2.37 9.04
CA ARG A 300 44.30 1.65 8.47
C ARG A 300 45.52 2.56 8.33
N GLN A 301 45.33 3.73 7.74
CA GLN A 301 46.40 4.71 7.50
C GLN A 301 47.00 5.22 8.81
N ASN A 302 46.20 5.46 9.86
CA ASN A 302 46.71 5.84 11.17
C ASN A 302 47.52 4.73 11.86
N VAL A 303 47.13 3.46 11.67
CA VAL A 303 47.91 2.30 12.16
C VAL A 303 49.26 2.23 11.45
N LEU A 304 49.28 2.32 10.12
CA LEU A 304 50.52 2.30 9.33
C LEU A 304 51.45 3.45 9.68
N LYS A 305 50.91 4.67 9.73
CA LYS A 305 51.63 5.87 10.14
C LYS A 305 52.27 5.70 11.52
N SER A 306 51.57 5.10 12.48
CA SER A 306 52.10 4.87 13.84
C SER A 306 53.20 3.82 13.84
N LYS A 307 53.03 2.74 13.07
CA LYS A 307 54.01 1.64 12.93
C LYS A 307 55.35 2.13 12.36
N TYR A 308 55.32 3.04 11.38
CA TYR A 308 56.51 3.51 10.67
C TYR A 308 57.05 4.87 11.12
N ARG A 309 56.53 5.42 12.24
CA ARG A 309 56.93 6.75 12.73
C ARG A 309 58.44 6.91 12.94
N SER A 310 59.11 5.87 13.44
CA SER A 310 60.54 5.89 13.75
C SER A 310 61.45 5.80 12.52
N VAL A 311 60.89 5.46 11.37
CA VAL A 311 61.63 5.15 10.13
C VAL A 311 61.54 6.30 9.13
N ILE A 312 60.42 7.03 9.13
CA ILE A 312 60.11 8.08 8.16
C ILE A 312 60.59 9.43 8.69
N ASP A 313 61.13 10.27 7.80
CA ASP A 313 61.52 11.63 8.14
C ASP A 313 60.31 12.49 8.59
N LYS A 314 60.61 13.62 9.24
CA LYS A 314 59.54 14.45 9.81
C LYS A 314 58.66 15.08 8.71
N GLU A 315 59.25 15.45 7.59
CA GLU A 315 58.56 16.15 6.49
C GLU A 315 57.55 15.24 5.78
N ASP A 316 57.96 14.02 5.43
CA ASP A 316 57.07 13.01 4.85
C ASP A 316 55.99 12.57 5.84
N PHE A 317 56.32 12.49 7.13
CA PHE A 317 55.35 12.15 8.18
C PHE A 317 54.26 13.24 8.30
N ASP A 318 54.67 14.51 8.32
CA ASP A 318 53.75 15.65 8.40
C ASP A 318 52.86 15.72 7.13
N MET A 319 53.43 15.42 5.95
CA MET A 319 52.70 15.31 4.69
C MET A 319 51.69 14.14 4.69
N TRP A 320 52.07 12.97 5.21
CA TRP A 320 51.14 11.85 5.41
C TRP A 320 49.97 12.26 6.31
N GLN A 321 50.26 12.92 7.42
CA GLN A 321 49.24 13.41 8.34
C GLN A 321 48.30 14.42 7.70
N ASN A 322 48.82 15.33 6.87
CA ASN A 322 48.02 16.30 6.13
C ASN A 322 47.09 15.64 5.10
N LEU A 323 47.55 14.59 4.40
CA LEU A 323 46.70 13.85 3.46
C LEU A 323 45.61 13.05 4.18
N ILE A 324 45.91 12.42 5.32
CA ILE A 324 44.87 11.78 6.16
C ILE A 324 43.85 12.83 6.62
N LYS A 325 44.32 14.01 7.04
CA LYS A 325 43.45 15.11 7.46
C LYS A 325 42.55 15.58 6.30
N LYS A 326 43.08 15.69 5.08
CA LYS A 326 42.30 16.03 3.87
C LYS A 326 41.14 15.05 3.67
N VAL A 327 41.36 13.74 3.84
CA VAL A 327 40.28 12.72 3.75
C VAL A 327 39.26 12.90 4.87
N VAL A 328 39.70 13.18 6.10
CA VAL A 328 38.81 13.45 7.25
C VAL A 328 37.95 14.69 6.99
N ASP A 329 38.56 15.79 6.54
CA ASP A 329 37.89 17.05 6.26
C ASP A 329 36.83 16.87 5.16
N LYS A 330 37.15 16.11 4.10
CA LYS A 330 36.20 15.76 3.02
C LYS A 330 35.05 14.85 3.48
N LYS A 331 35.29 13.96 4.45
CA LYS A 331 34.24 13.13 5.05
C LYS A 331 33.22 13.94 5.85
N VAL A 332 33.65 15.02 6.51
CA VAL A 332 32.79 15.84 7.39
C VAL A 332 32.26 17.11 6.71
N GLU A 333 32.64 17.35 5.45
CA GLU A 333 32.15 18.45 4.65
C GLU A 333 30.61 18.42 4.53
N LYS A 334 29.98 19.60 4.45
CA LYS A 334 28.54 19.68 4.19
C LYS A 334 28.28 19.12 2.79
N ASN A 335 27.47 18.07 2.68
CA ASN A 335 27.17 17.34 1.44
C ASN A 335 28.39 16.60 0.86
N PRO A 336 28.90 15.56 1.55
CA PRO A 336 30.05 14.79 1.07
C PRO A 336 29.73 14.10 -0.25
N ARG A 337 30.62 14.18 -1.24
CA ARG A 337 30.48 13.53 -2.55
C ARG A 337 31.45 12.38 -2.71
N TYR A 338 31.02 11.32 -3.39
CA TYR A 338 31.84 10.14 -3.66
C TYR A 338 33.17 10.50 -4.34
N ASP A 339 33.12 11.22 -5.46
CA ASP A 339 34.31 11.57 -6.26
C ASP A 339 35.32 12.42 -5.48
N SER A 340 34.85 13.40 -4.71
CA SER A 340 35.74 14.28 -3.93
C SER A 340 36.48 13.52 -2.83
N ILE A 341 35.85 12.52 -2.23
CA ILE A 341 36.46 11.71 -1.17
C ILE A 341 37.37 10.66 -1.78
N ALA A 342 36.93 10.00 -2.86
CA ALA A 342 37.72 9.03 -3.60
C ALA A 342 39.04 9.63 -4.09
N ASN A 343 39.01 10.82 -4.70
CA ASN A 343 40.22 11.53 -5.13
C ASN A 343 41.18 11.81 -3.96
N ALA A 344 40.67 12.19 -2.78
CA ALA A 344 41.51 12.39 -1.60
C ALA A 344 42.15 11.07 -1.09
N ILE A 345 41.45 9.94 -1.24
CA ILE A 345 42.00 8.61 -0.92
C ILE A 345 43.04 8.19 -1.97
N TYR A 346 42.81 8.45 -3.25
CA TYR A 346 43.78 8.16 -4.31
C TYR A 346 45.06 8.99 -4.14
N ASP A 347 44.97 10.28 -3.82
CA ASP A 347 46.13 11.12 -3.48
C ASP A 347 46.96 10.52 -2.34
N LEU A 348 46.28 9.96 -1.32
CA LEU A 348 46.91 9.30 -0.18
C LEU A 348 47.59 7.98 -0.58
N TRP A 349 46.98 7.21 -1.49
CA TRP A 349 47.55 5.97 -2.00
C TRP A 349 48.77 6.22 -2.89
N ASP A 350 48.70 7.21 -3.78
CA ASP A 350 49.84 7.64 -4.60
C ASP A 350 51.00 8.09 -3.73
N PHE A 351 50.72 8.80 -2.62
CA PHE A 351 51.74 9.17 -1.65
C PHE A 351 52.34 7.94 -0.95
N ASN A 352 51.53 6.95 -0.56
CA ASN A 352 52.03 5.71 0.02
C ASN A 352 52.97 4.96 -0.93
N SER A 353 52.67 4.93 -2.24
CA SER A 353 53.57 4.35 -3.24
C SER A 353 54.92 5.08 -3.29
N LYS A 354 54.92 6.42 -3.23
CA LYS A 354 56.17 7.20 -3.17
C LYS A 354 56.98 6.91 -1.90
N LEU A 355 56.31 6.70 -0.76
CA LEU A 355 56.98 6.31 0.48
C LEU A 355 57.63 4.92 0.37
N LEU A 356 56.95 3.95 -0.25
CA LEU A 356 57.51 2.63 -0.49
C LEU A 356 58.78 2.68 -1.35
N ASP A 357 58.80 3.52 -2.38
CA ASP A 357 59.97 3.69 -3.24
C ASP A 357 61.13 4.34 -2.48
N LYS A 358 60.84 5.41 -1.72
CA LYS A 358 61.84 6.15 -0.93
C LYS A 358 62.42 5.32 0.22
N TYR A 359 61.59 4.52 0.90
CA TYR A 359 61.97 3.74 2.08
C TYR A 359 61.87 2.22 1.87
N SER A 360 62.23 1.74 0.68
CA SER A 360 62.08 0.34 0.25
C SER A 360 62.74 -0.71 1.14
N ARG A 361 63.78 -0.33 1.90
CA ARG A 361 64.47 -1.24 2.85
C ARG A 361 63.78 -1.37 4.19
N SER A 362 62.84 -0.49 4.51
CA SER A 362 62.27 -0.37 5.85
C SER A 362 60.75 -0.49 5.89
N LEU A 363 60.06 -0.12 4.81
CA LEU A 363 58.62 -0.34 4.65
C LEU A 363 58.39 -1.70 3.98
N LYS A 364 57.39 -2.42 4.47
CA LYS A 364 56.98 -3.71 3.92
C LYS A 364 55.86 -3.49 2.93
N LYS A 365 56.00 -3.95 1.70
CA LYS A 365 55.02 -3.72 0.63
C LYS A 365 53.65 -4.32 0.97
N GLU A 366 53.65 -5.44 1.68
CA GLU A 366 52.45 -6.19 2.09
C GLU A 366 51.54 -5.35 3.01
N ASP A 367 52.13 -4.47 3.83
CA ASP A 367 51.37 -3.61 4.76
C ASP A 367 50.57 -2.51 4.01
N PHE A 368 50.93 -2.23 2.76
CA PHE A 368 50.33 -1.17 1.93
C PHE A 368 49.47 -1.71 0.79
N GLU A 369 49.21 -3.02 0.75
CA GLU A 369 48.33 -3.62 -0.25
C GLU A 369 46.96 -2.92 -0.30
N VAL A 370 46.51 -2.63 -1.51
CA VAL A 370 45.27 -1.92 -1.80
C VAL A 370 44.26 -2.92 -2.34
N HIS A 371 43.17 -3.15 -1.60
CA HIS A 371 42.10 -4.08 -2.02
C HIS A 371 41.07 -3.45 -2.97
N GLY A 372 41.37 -2.26 -3.51
CA GLY A 372 40.49 -1.47 -4.35
C GLY A 372 39.48 -0.65 -3.54
N LEU A 373 39.18 0.56 -4.02
CA LEU A 373 38.13 1.40 -3.45
C LEU A 373 36.83 1.10 -4.20
N LEU A 374 35.89 0.39 -3.56
CA LEU A 374 34.55 0.25 -4.12
C LEU A 374 33.81 1.58 -3.97
N ILE A 375 33.64 2.30 -5.07
CA ILE A 375 32.87 3.54 -5.13
C ILE A 375 31.48 3.19 -5.67
N PRO A 376 30.40 3.40 -4.90
CA PRO A 376 29.05 3.30 -5.42
C PRO A 376 28.87 4.22 -6.63
N SER A 377 28.20 3.75 -7.68
CA SER A 377 27.96 4.56 -8.87
C SER A 377 27.24 5.86 -8.49
N SER A 378 27.86 7.00 -8.82
CA SER A 378 27.22 8.33 -8.77
C SER A 378 26.23 8.51 -9.92
N TYR A 379 26.29 7.65 -10.93
CA TYR A 379 25.37 7.61 -12.06
C TYR A 379 24.26 6.60 -11.82
N VAL A 380 23.02 7.06 -11.98
CA VAL A 380 21.83 6.22 -11.97
C VAL A 380 21.50 5.87 -13.40
N GLU A 381 21.54 4.59 -13.73
CA GLU A 381 21.18 4.16 -15.08
C GLU A 381 19.66 4.19 -15.26
N PRO A 382 19.14 4.64 -16.43
CA PRO A 382 17.71 4.74 -16.68
C PRO A 382 16.95 3.42 -16.43
N TYR A 383 17.56 2.26 -16.71
CA TYR A 383 16.93 0.96 -16.49
C TYR A 383 16.66 0.69 -14.99
N GLN A 384 17.46 1.25 -14.08
CA GLN A 384 17.29 1.07 -12.64
C GLN A 384 15.99 1.74 -12.17
N ILE A 385 15.64 2.88 -12.76
CA ILE A 385 14.37 3.56 -12.50
C ILE A 385 13.22 2.86 -13.23
N ALA A 386 13.48 2.31 -14.42
CA ALA A 386 12.51 1.47 -15.13
C ALA A 386 12.12 0.20 -14.35
N SER A 387 12.93 -0.23 -13.38
CA SER A 387 12.58 -1.32 -12.46
C SER A 387 11.61 -0.91 -11.33
N ILE A 388 11.37 0.39 -11.13
CA ILE A 388 10.49 0.89 -10.07
C ILE A 388 9.03 0.87 -10.55
N GLN A 389 8.30 -0.17 -10.14
CA GLN A 389 6.96 -0.47 -10.62
C GLN A 389 5.98 0.71 -10.52
N TRP A 390 5.91 1.43 -9.39
CA TRP A 390 4.92 2.51 -9.22
C TRP A 390 5.19 3.76 -10.09
N ILE A 391 6.42 3.93 -10.59
CA ILE A 391 6.78 5.04 -11.48
C ILE A 391 6.38 4.70 -12.93
N VAL A 392 6.63 3.46 -13.33
CA VAL A 392 6.52 3.02 -14.72
C VAL A 392 5.13 2.49 -15.05
N SER A 393 4.46 1.85 -14.08
CA SER A 393 3.11 1.35 -14.26
C SER A 393 2.10 2.51 -14.36
N PRO A 394 1.15 2.44 -15.30
CA PRO A 394 0.04 3.37 -15.33
C PRO A 394 -0.75 3.22 -14.02
N THR A 395 -1.10 4.35 -13.41
CA THR A 395 -1.91 4.36 -12.19
C THR A 395 -3.39 4.34 -12.51
N PHE A 396 -3.70 4.89 -13.68
CA PHE A 396 -5.00 4.78 -14.30
C PHE A 396 -4.82 4.01 -15.62
N ASP A 397 -5.49 2.88 -15.75
CA ASP A 397 -5.55 2.02 -16.93
C ASP A 397 -6.54 2.53 -17.99
N LYS A 398 -7.24 3.63 -17.71
CA LYS A 398 -8.13 4.30 -18.65
C LYS A 398 -7.87 5.80 -18.70
N VAL A 399 -8.00 6.33 -19.91
CA VAL A 399 -7.96 7.76 -20.20
C VAL A 399 -9.38 8.30 -20.09
N PRO A 400 -9.63 9.30 -19.23
CA PRO A 400 -10.97 9.84 -19.12
C PRO A 400 -11.44 10.51 -20.41
N ALA A 401 -12.67 10.21 -20.83
CA ALA A 401 -13.28 10.86 -21.98
C ALA A 401 -13.32 12.39 -21.80
N GLY A 402 -13.02 13.14 -22.86
CA GLY A 402 -12.96 14.60 -22.85
C GLY A 402 -11.70 15.18 -22.21
N MET A 403 -10.67 14.37 -21.95
CA MET A 403 -9.36 14.88 -21.55
C MET A 403 -8.72 15.59 -22.75
N LYS A 404 -8.47 16.89 -22.62
CA LYS A 404 -7.60 17.64 -23.52
C LYS A 404 -6.26 17.78 -22.82
N SER A 405 -5.14 17.59 -23.51
CA SER A 405 -3.83 17.84 -22.91
C SER A 405 -3.77 19.30 -22.48
N GLN A 406 -3.98 19.59 -21.20
CA GLN A 406 -3.65 20.90 -20.68
C GLN A 406 -2.16 20.84 -20.33
N SER A 407 -1.44 21.87 -20.78
CA SER A 407 -0.02 22.07 -20.52
C SER A 407 0.21 22.24 -19.02
N SER A 408 0.25 21.13 -18.28
CA SER A 408 0.63 21.14 -16.89
C SER A 408 2.12 21.43 -16.80
N ASN A 409 2.49 22.40 -15.97
CA ASN A 409 3.88 22.67 -15.58
C ASN A 409 4.37 21.47 -14.75
N ILE A 410 4.92 20.46 -15.41
CA ILE A 410 5.55 19.30 -14.77
C ILE A 410 7.05 19.52 -14.68
N ILE A 411 7.68 18.95 -13.65
CA ILE A 411 9.13 19.00 -13.51
C ILE A 411 9.76 18.13 -14.60
N ILE A 412 10.46 18.76 -15.54
CA ILE A 412 11.17 18.09 -16.65
C ILE A 412 12.66 17.86 -16.35
N GLY A 413 13.15 18.44 -15.26
CA GLY A 413 14.54 18.30 -14.83
C GLY A 413 14.92 19.31 -13.74
N PHE A 414 16.21 19.30 -13.40
CA PHE A 414 16.81 20.23 -12.44
C PHE A 414 17.97 20.96 -13.10
N GLY A 415 18.06 22.29 -12.92
CA GLY A 415 19.13 23.11 -13.46
C GLY A 415 19.34 24.38 -12.64
N GLY A 416 20.59 24.77 -12.40
CA GLY A 416 20.92 25.95 -11.60
C GLY A 416 20.31 25.92 -10.19
N GLN A 417 20.25 24.74 -9.56
CA GLN A 417 19.63 24.49 -8.26
C GLN A 417 18.12 24.77 -8.18
N LYS A 418 17.42 24.74 -9.32
CA LYS A 418 15.98 24.95 -9.41
C LYS A 418 15.33 23.84 -10.24
N ALA A 419 14.04 23.58 -9.98
CA ALA A 419 13.23 22.76 -10.88
C ALA A 419 13.00 23.50 -12.20
N GLN A 420 13.13 22.77 -13.29
CA GLN A 420 12.71 23.22 -14.61
C GLN A 420 11.33 22.65 -14.89
N TYR A 421 10.40 23.53 -15.24
CA TYR A 421 9.03 23.16 -15.57
C TYR A 421 8.81 23.19 -17.07
N GLY A 422 8.05 22.24 -17.58
CA GLY A 422 7.65 22.17 -18.97
C GLY A 422 6.31 21.47 -19.12
N ASN A 423 5.83 21.35 -20.35
CA ASN A 423 4.64 20.55 -20.65
C ASN A 423 4.99 19.06 -20.80
N TYR A 424 3.97 18.22 -21.00
CA TYR A 424 4.14 16.77 -21.19
C TYR A 424 5.05 16.42 -22.37
N ASN A 425 4.95 17.14 -23.50
CA ASN A 425 5.78 16.88 -24.69
C ASN A 425 7.25 17.19 -24.42
N ASN A 426 7.54 18.26 -23.67
CA ASN A 426 8.89 18.61 -23.22
C ASN A 426 9.44 17.54 -22.28
N TYR A 427 8.60 16.95 -21.42
CA TYR A 427 8.99 15.83 -20.57
C TYR A 427 9.31 14.57 -21.36
N VAL A 428 8.47 14.21 -22.34
CA VAL A 428 8.70 13.05 -23.22
C VAL A 428 10.00 13.24 -24.01
N ALA A 429 10.23 14.42 -24.59
CA ALA A 429 11.45 14.74 -25.32
C ALA A 429 12.70 14.78 -24.43
N ALA A 430 12.60 15.33 -23.21
CA ALA A 430 13.69 15.31 -22.23
C ALA A 430 13.99 13.87 -21.77
N ARG A 431 12.95 13.03 -21.62
CA ARG A 431 13.08 11.62 -21.28
C ARG A 431 13.70 10.80 -22.42
N SER A 432 13.33 11.03 -23.68
CA SER A 432 13.96 10.36 -24.83
C SER A 432 15.43 10.75 -24.98
N SER A 433 15.79 12.01 -24.70
CA SER A 433 17.21 12.43 -24.67
C SER A 433 18.03 11.81 -23.52
N LEU A 434 17.36 11.27 -22.48
CA LEU A 434 17.97 10.47 -21.42
C LEU A 434 18.01 8.97 -21.75
N GLN A 435 17.36 8.54 -22.85
CA GLN A 435 17.43 7.17 -23.40
C GLN A 435 18.53 7.01 -24.47
N ASP A 436 19.07 8.10 -25.03
CA ASP A 436 20.00 8.06 -26.17
C ASP A 436 21.46 7.68 -25.81
N GLU A 437 21.74 7.26 -24.57
CA GLU A 437 22.93 6.45 -24.25
C GLU A 437 22.48 5.16 -23.54
N VAL A 438 21.89 4.19 -24.26
CA VAL A 438 22.22 2.74 -24.21
C VAL A 438 21.49 2.03 -25.36
N VAL A 439 22.29 1.29 -26.13
CA VAL A 439 21.97 0.14 -26.99
C VAL A 439 20.55 -0.44 -26.81
N THR A 440 19.79 -0.34 -27.92
CA THR A 440 18.74 -1.23 -28.39
C THR A 440 18.60 -2.57 -27.63
N THR A 441 17.59 -2.68 -26.77
CA THR A 441 16.74 -3.86 -26.69
C THR A 441 15.29 -3.42 -26.51
N SER A 442 14.66 -3.16 -27.67
CA SER A 442 13.22 -3.21 -27.92
C SER A 442 12.32 -2.50 -26.90
N MET A 443 12.40 -1.17 -26.85
CA MET A 443 11.20 -0.33 -26.74
C MET A 443 10.64 0.05 -28.13
N ASP A 444 11.25 -0.47 -29.20
CA ASP A 444 10.77 -0.37 -30.57
C ASP A 444 9.61 -1.36 -30.81
N GLY A 445 8.39 -0.88 -30.63
CA GLY A 445 7.37 -1.06 -31.65
C GLY A 445 6.68 -2.41 -31.85
N ILE A 446 6.74 -3.39 -30.93
CA ILE A 446 5.84 -4.56 -30.99
C ILE A 446 5.38 -4.99 -29.59
N ASN A 447 4.58 -4.17 -28.92
CA ASN A 447 3.71 -4.66 -27.86
C ASN A 447 2.39 -3.89 -27.93
N SER A 448 1.37 -4.49 -28.53
CA SER A 448 0.06 -3.87 -28.84
C SER A 448 -0.75 -3.48 -27.61
N ASP A 449 -0.32 -3.88 -26.41
CA ASP A 449 -1.16 -3.89 -25.22
C ASP A 449 -0.78 -2.79 -24.20
N LEU A 450 0.24 -1.98 -24.49
CA LEU A 450 0.57 -0.78 -23.71
C LEU A 450 0.13 0.47 -24.48
N ILE A 451 -1.19 0.68 -24.50
CA ILE A 451 -1.77 1.97 -24.89
C ILE A 451 -1.43 2.96 -23.78
N TYR A 452 -0.28 3.64 -23.90
CA TYR A 452 -0.17 4.96 -23.30
C TYR A 452 -1.14 5.86 -24.07
N PRO A 453 -1.99 6.68 -23.39
CA PRO A 453 -2.70 7.74 -24.09
C PRO A 453 -1.70 8.59 -24.88
N ASP A 454 -1.78 8.48 -26.20
CA ASP A 454 -1.25 9.51 -27.06
C ASP A 454 -2.19 10.71 -26.93
N PHE A 455 -1.78 11.70 -26.13
CA PHE A 455 -2.53 12.94 -25.94
C PHE A 455 -2.27 13.96 -27.06
N THR A 456 -1.59 13.58 -28.14
CA THR A 456 -1.28 14.48 -29.26
C THR A 456 -2.31 14.43 -30.39
N ASP A 457 -3.26 13.48 -30.37
CA ASP A 457 -4.32 13.37 -31.37
C ASP A 457 -5.72 13.65 -30.78
N PRO A 458 -6.37 14.77 -31.13
CA PRO A 458 -7.70 15.12 -30.61
C PRO A 458 -8.86 14.40 -31.31
N GLU A 459 -8.61 13.46 -32.23
CA GLU A 459 -9.65 12.81 -33.05
C GLU A 459 -9.73 11.27 -32.96
N ILE A 460 -9.32 10.66 -31.83
CA ILE A 460 -9.63 9.23 -31.53
C ILE A 460 -10.49 9.11 -30.26
#